data_AF-A0A2W6ZRU6-F1
#
_entry.id   AF-A0A2W6ZRU6-F1
#
_cell.length_a   1.000
_cell.length_b   1.000
_cell.length_c   1.000
_cell.angle_alpha   90.00
_cell.angle_beta   90.00
_cell.angle_gamma   90.00
#
_symmetry.space_group_name_H-M   'P 1'
#
loop_
_entity.id
_entity.type
_entity.pdbx_description
1 polymer ?
#
loop_
_entity_poly.entity_id
_entity_poly.type
_entity_poly.pdbx_seq_one_letter_code
_entity_poly.pdbx_strand_id
1 'polypeptide(L)'
;MALRRHRLPRFWLAVTLGLVAAGVGAAHWWEAQLPSRLEQAAADGNYEACLSYSEQLAALRWMSGRAPREQGRCRRHQAETLWQAEKWAEALKLQLLLSNSPAGTVADRKRLQSWQQELKSRALARFEAGDLEGAITLLKPMGEDQHPDGNAYGDNLRQLWSRNRLQQERARGLISQKRWWEALEALNRIDHPWWKSQSVGLQRQVENEIAGLKAKEQEHHSHGDNRLSNVPMADLDGAVQRNIVLGLDDWTAFTTACRQLGGKVVEAGPETGCQR
;
A
#
# COMPACT_ATOMS: atom_id res chain seq x y z
N MET A 1 34.38 -21.20 90.02
CA MET A 1 33.44 -21.07 88.89
C MET A 1 33.33 -19.59 88.54
N ALA A 2 33.82 -19.18 87.37
CA ALA A 2 33.06 -18.55 86.27
C ALA A 2 32.31 -17.26 86.68
N LEU A 3 32.52 -16.10 86.05
CA LEU A 3 32.20 -15.84 84.64
C LEU A 3 33.12 -14.76 84.04
N ARG A 4 33.94 -15.14 83.05
CA ARG A 4 34.59 -14.17 82.14
C ARG A 4 33.49 -13.50 81.32
N ARG A 5 33.22 -12.22 81.58
CA ARG A 5 32.31 -11.39 80.77
C ARG A 5 32.91 -11.17 79.38
N HIS A 6 32.47 -11.95 78.40
CA HIS A 6 32.82 -11.76 77.00
C HIS A 6 32.27 -10.42 76.49
N ARG A 7 33.16 -9.42 76.28
CA ARG A 7 32.83 -8.13 75.62
C ARG A 7 32.89 -8.20 74.09
N LEU A 8 33.51 -9.26 73.54
CA LEU A 8 33.60 -9.55 72.11
C LEU A 8 32.24 -9.52 71.37
N PRO A 9 31.14 -10.12 71.87
CA PRO A 9 29.86 -10.11 71.15
C PRO A 9 29.24 -8.72 71.01
N ARG A 10 29.43 -7.81 71.99
CA ARG A 10 28.87 -6.45 71.94
C ARG A 10 29.61 -5.54 70.97
N PHE A 11 30.94 -5.68 70.87
CA PHE A 11 31.74 -4.92 69.92
C PHE A 11 31.41 -5.33 68.48
N TRP A 12 31.34 -6.63 68.20
CA TRP A 12 30.93 -7.12 66.88
C TRP A 12 29.50 -6.70 66.53
N LEU A 13 28.57 -6.73 67.49
CA LEU A 13 27.21 -6.21 67.29
C LEU A 13 27.20 -4.72 66.93
N ALA A 14 28.00 -3.89 67.62
CA ALA A 14 28.07 -2.46 67.34
C ALA A 14 28.70 -2.18 65.97
N VAL A 15 29.72 -2.94 65.58
CA VAL A 15 30.37 -2.84 64.26
C VAL A 15 29.40 -3.25 63.15
N THR A 16 28.68 -4.37 63.30
CA THR A 16 27.73 -4.81 62.27
C THR A 16 26.53 -3.85 62.16
N LEU A 17 25.96 -3.40 63.27
CA LEU A 17 24.89 -2.38 63.27
C LEU A 17 25.36 -1.05 62.67
N GLY A 18 26.56 -0.60 63.02
CA GLY A 18 27.14 0.62 62.48
C GLY A 18 27.38 0.55 60.97
N LEU A 19 27.86 -0.60 60.48
CA LEU A 19 28.11 -0.81 59.06
C LEU A 19 26.81 -0.90 58.25
N VAL A 20 25.78 -1.57 58.79
CA VAL A 20 24.43 -1.58 58.20
C VAL A 20 23.84 -0.17 58.20
N ALA A 21 23.91 0.56 59.30
CA ALA A 21 23.38 1.92 59.40
C ALA A 21 24.11 2.89 58.44
N ALA A 22 25.43 2.77 58.30
CA ALA A 22 26.21 3.55 57.34
C ALA A 22 25.83 3.22 55.89
N GLY A 23 25.64 1.93 55.56
CA GLY A 23 25.19 1.50 54.24
C GLY A 23 23.79 2.02 53.90
N VAL A 24 22.85 1.93 54.84
CA VAL A 24 21.49 2.47 54.67
C VAL A 24 21.51 4.00 54.54
N GLY A 25 22.32 4.70 55.34
CA GLY A 25 22.48 6.16 55.26
C GLY A 25 23.06 6.62 53.92
N ALA A 26 24.08 5.93 53.42
CA ALA A 26 24.68 6.22 52.11
C ALA A 26 23.69 5.98 50.96
N ALA A 27 22.92 4.89 51.01
CA ALA A 27 21.88 4.62 50.03
C ALA A 27 20.79 5.70 50.04
N HIS A 28 20.34 6.11 51.23
CA HIS A 28 19.31 7.12 51.39
C HIS A 28 19.78 8.51 50.91
N TRP A 29 21.04 8.86 51.16
CA TRP A 29 21.63 10.11 50.69
C TRP A 29 21.75 10.14 49.15
N TRP A 30 22.21 9.04 48.56
CA TRP A 30 22.31 8.93 47.10
C TRP A 30 20.92 8.99 46.43
N GLU A 31 19.92 8.32 47.01
CA GLU A 31 18.54 8.36 46.53
C GLU A 31 17.93 9.77 46.58
N ALA A 32 18.19 10.53 47.65
CA ALA A 32 17.70 11.90 47.77
C ALA A 32 18.21 12.83 46.66
N GLN A 33 19.34 12.50 46.02
CA GLN A 33 19.90 13.29 44.94
C GLN A 33 19.27 12.97 43.56
N LEU A 34 18.76 11.75 43.34
CA LEU A 34 18.24 11.31 42.04
C LEU A 34 17.10 12.19 41.48
N PRO A 35 16.09 12.61 42.27
CA PRO A 35 15.03 13.48 41.76
C PRO A 35 15.58 14.81 41.23
N SER A 36 16.53 15.42 41.94
CA SER A 36 17.12 16.70 41.51
C SER A 36 17.92 16.57 40.21
N ARG A 37 18.65 15.47 40.03
CA ARG A 37 19.39 15.19 38.78
C ARG A 37 18.45 14.88 37.62
N LEU A 38 17.33 14.20 37.90
CA LEU A 38 16.29 13.95 36.91
C LEU A 38 15.66 15.26 36.44
N GLU A 39 15.25 16.11 37.38
CA GLU A 39 14.66 17.43 37.07
C GLU A 39 15.64 18.31 36.29
N GLN A 40 16.92 18.32 36.67
CA GLN A 40 17.97 19.01 35.92
C GLN A 40 18.12 18.45 34.51
N ALA A 41 18.26 17.13 34.35
CA ALA A 41 18.38 16.52 33.02
C ALA A 41 17.16 16.79 32.13
N ALA A 42 15.95 16.79 32.72
CA ALA A 42 14.72 17.15 32.01
C ALA A 42 14.67 18.63 31.63
N ALA A 43 15.15 19.52 32.49
CA ALA A 43 15.25 20.96 32.23
C ALA A 43 16.31 21.29 31.17
N ASP A 44 17.43 20.58 31.18
CA ASP A 44 18.54 20.72 30.24
C ASP A 44 18.23 20.07 28.87
N GLY A 45 17.06 19.45 28.71
CA GLY A 45 16.68 18.74 27.49
C GLY A 45 17.47 17.44 27.26
N ASN A 46 18.27 17.00 28.23
CA ASN A 46 19.00 15.74 28.17
C ASN A 46 18.08 14.58 28.58
N TYR A 47 17.14 14.24 27.68
CA TYR A 47 16.13 13.23 27.97
C TYR A 47 16.70 11.81 28.02
N GLU A 48 17.87 11.55 27.43
CA GLU A 48 18.59 10.28 27.60
C GLU A 48 19.08 10.10 29.05
N ALA A 49 19.73 11.14 29.61
CA ALA A 49 20.11 11.14 31.02
C ALA A 49 18.87 11.11 31.93
N CYS A 50 17.80 11.84 31.58
CA CYS A 50 16.55 11.77 32.33
C CYS A 50 15.98 10.35 32.35
N LEU A 51 15.96 9.65 31.21
CA LEU A 51 15.50 8.26 31.15
C LEU A 51 16.33 7.35 32.04
N SER A 52 17.67 7.46 31.97
CA SER A 52 18.57 6.69 32.82
C SER A 52 18.30 6.91 34.31
N TYR A 53 18.18 8.17 34.75
CA TYR A 53 17.87 8.48 36.16
C TYR A 53 16.48 8.01 36.56
N SER A 54 15.49 8.09 35.66
CA SER A 54 14.13 7.60 35.92
C SER A 54 14.08 6.08 36.09
N GLU A 55 14.90 5.33 35.35
CA GLU A 55 15.01 3.87 35.48
C GLU A 55 15.71 3.47 36.79
N GLN A 56 16.76 4.19 37.18
CA GLN A 56 17.41 4.01 38.48
C GLN A 56 16.42 4.28 39.63
N LEU A 57 15.62 5.34 39.53
CA LEU A 57 14.58 5.65 40.52
C LEU A 57 13.46 4.59 40.54
N ALA A 58 13.11 4.02 39.38
CA ALA A 58 12.13 2.94 39.28
C ALA A 58 12.64 1.60 39.86
N ALA A 59 13.95 1.34 39.86
CA ALA A 59 14.53 0.20 40.57
C ALA A 59 14.38 0.33 42.10
N LEU A 60 14.31 1.56 42.61
CA LEU A 60 14.14 1.90 44.03
C LEU A 60 12.65 2.07 44.43
N ARG A 61 11.72 1.65 43.56
CA ARG A 61 10.27 1.93 43.61
C ARG A 61 9.54 1.52 44.89
N TRP A 62 10.14 0.72 45.77
CA TRP A 62 9.50 0.32 47.03
C TRP A 62 9.20 1.49 47.99
N MET A 63 9.73 2.70 47.75
CA MET A 63 9.66 3.83 48.70
C MET A 63 8.93 5.11 48.24
N SER A 64 8.77 5.43 46.94
CA SER A 64 8.52 6.85 46.57
C SER A 64 7.37 7.20 45.62
N GLY A 65 6.72 6.26 44.91
CA GLY A 65 5.47 6.50 44.13
C GLY A 65 5.49 7.55 42.98
N ARG A 66 6.50 8.44 42.90
CA ARG A 66 6.64 9.53 41.91
C ARG A 66 7.33 9.10 40.61
N ALA A 67 8.07 8.00 40.64
CA ALA A 67 8.86 7.50 39.52
C ALA A 67 8.08 7.30 38.19
N PRO A 68 6.81 6.84 38.18
CA PRO A 68 6.11 6.60 36.91
C PRO A 68 5.82 7.86 36.10
N ARG A 69 5.45 8.98 36.74
CA ARG A 69 5.04 10.20 36.02
C ARG A 69 6.22 10.88 35.31
N GLU A 70 7.34 11.01 36.01
CA GLU A 70 8.55 11.61 35.45
C GLU A 70 9.16 10.76 34.34
N GLN A 71 9.15 9.43 34.51
CA GLN A 71 9.54 8.50 33.45
C GLN A 71 8.66 8.65 32.20
N GLY A 72 7.35 8.85 32.38
CA GLY A 72 6.42 9.11 31.27
C GLY A 72 6.74 10.40 30.52
N ARG A 73 7.06 11.48 31.24
CA ARG A 73 7.43 12.77 30.65
C ARG A 73 8.70 12.65 29.82
N CYS A 74 9.76 12.06 30.38
CA CYS A 74 11.04 11.93 29.68
C CYS A 74 10.96 10.99 28.47
N ARG A 75 10.20 9.88 28.56
CA ARG A 75 9.94 9.03 27.39
C ARG A 75 9.24 9.78 26.27
N ARG A 76 8.23 10.59 26.58
CA ARG A 76 7.49 11.35 25.57
C ARG A 76 8.38 12.35 24.83
N HIS A 77 9.19 13.10 25.56
CA HIS A 77 10.10 14.08 24.95
C HIS A 77 11.21 13.42 24.13
N GLN A 78 11.80 12.33 24.63
CA GLN A 78 12.81 11.59 23.88
C GLN A 78 12.20 10.97 22.61
N ALA A 79 11.01 10.38 22.68
CA ALA A 79 10.32 9.83 21.53
C ALA A 79 10.06 10.91 20.47
N GLU A 80 9.61 12.10 20.88
CA GLU A 80 9.42 13.24 19.97
C GLU A 80 10.74 13.69 19.34
N THR A 81 11.80 13.80 20.11
CA THR A 81 13.13 14.20 19.61
C THR A 81 13.66 13.21 18.57
N LEU A 82 13.51 11.91 18.84
CA LEU A 82 13.88 10.85 17.91
C LEU A 82 13.00 10.88 16.65
N TRP A 83 11.72 11.18 16.79
CA TRP A 83 10.80 11.31 15.67
C TRP A 83 11.21 12.43 14.71
N GLN A 84 11.51 13.62 15.25
CA GLN A 84 11.98 14.77 14.47
C GLN A 84 13.36 14.53 13.83
N ALA A 85 14.20 13.71 14.48
CA ALA A 85 15.49 13.30 13.93
C ALA A 85 15.41 12.12 12.94
N GLU A 86 14.20 11.74 12.49
CA GLU A 86 13.93 10.62 11.58
C GLU A 86 14.40 9.24 12.09
N LYS A 87 14.70 9.13 13.40
CA LYS A 87 14.98 7.87 14.09
C LYS A 87 13.67 7.19 14.47
N TRP A 88 12.87 6.87 13.45
CA TRP A 88 11.48 6.46 13.62
C TRP A 88 11.33 5.14 14.39
N ALA A 89 12.25 4.19 14.22
CA ALA A 89 12.20 2.90 14.91
C ALA A 89 12.33 3.08 16.43
N GLU A 90 13.31 3.87 16.86
CA GLU A 90 13.55 4.17 18.26
C GLU A 90 12.43 5.04 18.85
N ALA A 91 11.93 6.02 18.08
CA ALA A 91 10.80 6.85 18.48
C ALA A 91 9.53 6.02 18.73
N LEU A 92 9.16 5.15 17.78
CA LEU A 92 7.99 4.28 17.89
C LEU A 92 8.14 3.29 19.04
N LYS A 93 9.33 2.71 19.22
CA LYS A 93 9.62 1.81 20.34
C LYS A 93 9.37 2.50 21.70
N LEU A 94 9.90 3.71 21.89
CA LEU A 94 9.66 4.47 23.12
C LEU A 94 8.18 4.82 23.30
N GLN A 95 7.51 5.21 22.23
CA GLN A 95 6.10 5.57 22.27
C GLN A 95 5.19 4.37 22.59
N LEU A 96 5.51 3.18 22.06
CA LEU A 96 4.83 1.92 22.37
C LEU A 96 5.04 1.51 23.84
N LEU A 97 6.27 1.62 24.34
CA LEU A 97 6.57 1.37 25.76
C LEU A 97 5.81 2.34 26.66
N LEU A 98 5.73 3.62 26.28
CA LEU A 98 4.97 4.63 27.01
C LEU A 98 3.48 4.31 27.01
N SER A 99 2.88 4.00 25.86
CA SER A 99 1.45 3.73 25.72
C SER A 99 0.97 2.51 26.51
N ASN A 100 1.87 1.55 26.76
CA ASN A 100 1.62 0.34 27.52
C ASN A 100 2.02 0.45 29.00
N SER A 101 2.58 1.59 29.43
CA SER A 101 3.01 1.80 30.81
C SER A 101 1.91 2.45 31.67
N PRO A 102 2.00 2.35 33.02
CA PRO A 102 1.12 3.08 33.93
C PRO A 102 1.19 4.61 33.79
N ALA A 103 2.26 5.13 33.19
CA ALA A 103 2.44 6.55 32.90
C ALA A 103 1.82 6.98 31.55
N GLY A 104 1.36 6.02 30.76
CA GLY A 104 0.76 6.24 29.46
C GLY A 104 -0.64 6.83 29.53
N THR A 105 -0.96 7.64 28.54
CA THR A 105 -2.25 8.33 28.39
C THR A 105 -2.93 7.93 27.08
N VAL A 106 -4.20 8.30 26.93
CA VAL A 106 -4.92 8.16 25.66
C VAL A 106 -4.23 8.97 24.55
N ALA A 107 -3.65 10.13 24.87
CA ALA A 107 -2.92 10.94 23.90
C ALA A 107 -1.68 10.21 23.36
N ASP A 108 -1.02 9.38 24.16
CA ASP A 108 0.14 8.61 23.71
C ASP A 108 -0.22 7.52 22.72
N ARG A 109 -1.34 6.83 22.98
CA ARG A 109 -1.89 5.84 22.04
C ARG A 109 -2.27 6.48 20.71
N LYS A 110 -2.95 7.65 20.76
CA LYS A 110 -3.28 8.40 19.55
C LYS A 110 -2.04 8.87 18.80
N ARG A 111 -1.00 9.33 19.50
CA ARG A 111 0.27 9.73 18.89
C ARG A 111 0.99 8.56 18.21
N LEU A 112 1.02 7.40 18.87
CA LEU A 112 1.58 6.18 18.27
C LEU A 112 0.86 5.84 16.97
N GLN A 113 -0.47 5.84 16.98
CA GLN A 113 -1.28 5.56 15.79
C GLN A 113 -1.06 6.61 14.68
N SER A 114 -0.98 7.90 15.02
CA SER A 114 -0.74 8.95 14.02
C SER A 114 0.63 8.81 13.37
N TRP A 115 1.67 8.51 14.16
CA TRP A 115 3.02 8.28 13.64
C TRP A 115 3.09 7.05 12.75
N GLN A 116 2.45 5.96 13.14
CA GLN A 116 2.36 4.77 12.29
C GLN A 116 1.63 5.06 10.98
N GLN A 117 0.52 5.80 11.04
CA GLN A 117 -0.24 6.18 9.85
C GLN A 117 0.56 7.13 8.94
N GLU A 118 1.37 8.02 9.50
CA GLU A 118 2.24 8.91 8.75
C GLU A 118 3.32 8.14 7.99
N LEU A 119 3.94 7.13 8.60
CA LEU A 119 4.89 6.26 7.89
C LEU A 119 4.19 5.46 6.78
N LYS A 120 2.98 4.94 7.05
CA LYS A 120 2.19 4.22 6.04
C LYS A 120 1.83 5.11 4.85
N SER A 121 1.43 6.36 5.07
CA SER A 121 1.10 7.30 3.99
C SER A 121 2.34 7.69 3.18
N ARG A 122 3.47 7.96 3.84
CA ARG A 122 4.76 8.22 3.16
C ARG A 122 5.22 7.00 2.34
N ALA A 123 5.05 5.79 2.88
CA ALA A 123 5.37 4.55 2.18
C ALA A 123 4.49 4.38 0.94
N LEU A 124 3.19 4.61 1.05
CA LEU A 124 2.26 4.53 -0.08
C LEU A 124 2.62 5.54 -1.17
N ALA A 125 2.94 6.79 -0.80
CA ALA A 125 3.34 7.80 -1.77
C ALA A 125 4.61 7.42 -2.55
N ARG A 126 5.62 6.85 -1.85
CA ARG A 126 6.84 6.30 -2.46
C ARG A 126 6.52 5.16 -3.41
N PHE A 127 5.68 4.23 -2.97
CA PHE A 127 5.25 3.08 -3.76
C PHE A 127 4.54 3.50 -5.04
N GLU A 128 3.54 4.39 -4.94
CA GLU A 128 2.80 4.93 -6.10
C GLU A 128 3.71 5.65 -7.10
N ALA A 129 4.78 6.30 -6.61
CA ALA A 129 5.81 6.95 -7.41
C ALA A 129 6.81 5.97 -8.06
N GLY A 130 6.72 4.67 -7.77
CA GLY A 130 7.60 3.64 -8.32
C GLY A 130 8.79 3.25 -7.45
N ASP A 131 8.86 3.75 -6.20
CA ASP A 131 9.93 3.48 -5.24
C ASP A 131 9.48 2.42 -4.21
N LEU A 132 9.45 1.14 -4.63
CA LEU A 132 9.08 0.02 -3.77
C LEU A 132 10.02 -0.13 -2.57
N GLU A 133 11.34 -0.03 -2.79
CA GLU A 133 12.33 -0.22 -1.72
C GLU A 133 12.29 0.90 -0.69
N GLY A 134 12.11 2.15 -1.14
CA GLY A 134 11.89 3.28 -0.25
C GLY A 134 10.59 3.15 0.55
N ALA A 135 9.52 2.65 -0.06
CA ALA A 135 8.27 2.35 0.63
C ALA A 135 8.46 1.29 1.73
N ILE A 136 9.10 0.17 1.41
CA ILE A 136 9.38 -0.91 2.37
C ILE A 136 10.24 -0.41 3.53
N THR A 137 11.25 0.42 3.24
CA THR A 137 12.14 0.98 4.26
C THR A 137 11.39 1.80 5.31
N LEU A 138 10.34 2.54 4.90
CA LEU A 138 9.48 3.30 5.80
C LEU A 138 8.58 2.41 6.69
N LEU A 139 8.36 1.16 6.31
CA LEU A 139 7.51 0.20 7.04
C LEU A 139 8.29 -0.60 8.09
N LYS A 140 9.59 -0.82 7.88
CA LYS A 140 10.49 -1.54 8.81
C LYS A 140 10.40 -1.07 10.27
N PRO A 141 10.37 0.24 10.58
CA PRO A 141 10.24 0.72 11.95
C PRO A 141 9.01 0.19 12.71
N MET A 142 7.97 -0.22 11.98
CA MET A 142 6.72 -0.75 12.53
C MET A 142 6.65 -2.28 12.48
N GLY A 143 7.68 -2.96 11.94
CA GLY A 143 7.64 -4.39 11.64
C GLY A 143 6.68 -4.75 10.50
N GLU A 144 6.24 -3.78 9.71
CA GLU A 144 5.25 -3.96 8.64
C GLU A 144 5.91 -4.22 7.28
N ASP A 145 7.22 -4.51 7.25
CA ASP A 145 7.97 -4.78 6.03
C ASP A 145 7.88 -6.24 5.58
N GLN A 146 7.77 -7.20 6.50
CA GLN A 146 7.58 -8.62 6.19
C GLN A 146 7.07 -9.38 7.43
N HIS A 147 6.12 -10.30 7.21
CA HIS A 147 5.74 -11.30 8.22
C HIS A 147 5.86 -12.72 7.68
N PRO A 148 6.11 -13.74 8.53
CA PRO A 148 6.19 -15.14 8.09
C PRO A 148 4.90 -15.68 7.46
N ASP A 149 3.75 -15.13 7.84
CA ASP A 149 2.43 -15.46 7.30
C ASP A 149 2.08 -14.67 6.03
N GLY A 150 2.97 -13.77 5.59
CA GLY A 150 2.83 -12.99 4.36
C GLY A 150 1.74 -11.92 4.39
N ASN A 151 1.22 -11.55 5.57
CA ASN A 151 0.14 -10.56 5.68
C ASN A 151 0.61 -9.13 5.97
N ALA A 152 1.92 -8.91 6.11
CA ALA A 152 2.47 -7.59 6.39
C ALA A 152 2.11 -6.61 5.27
N TYR A 153 2.03 -5.31 5.59
CA TYR A 153 1.75 -4.30 4.59
C TYR A 153 2.79 -4.32 3.44
N GLY A 154 4.08 -4.50 3.77
CA GLY A 154 5.17 -4.61 2.80
C GLY A 154 5.08 -5.83 1.88
N ASP A 155 4.59 -6.98 2.37
CA ASP A 155 4.37 -8.17 1.55
C ASP A 155 3.28 -7.92 0.50
N ASN A 156 2.20 -7.25 0.88
CA ASN A 156 1.14 -6.84 -0.04
C ASN A 156 1.69 -5.90 -1.14
N LEU A 157 2.55 -4.94 -0.79
CA LEU A 157 3.18 -4.04 -1.77
C LEU A 157 4.06 -4.82 -2.77
N ARG A 158 4.89 -5.76 -2.28
CA ARG A 158 5.73 -6.61 -3.16
C ARG A 158 4.89 -7.45 -4.10
N GLN A 159 3.79 -8.03 -3.62
CA GLN A 159 2.88 -8.83 -4.43
C GLN A 159 2.22 -7.98 -5.52
N LEU A 160 1.68 -6.81 -5.16
CA LEU A 160 1.07 -5.86 -6.10
C LEU A 160 2.08 -5.42 -7.17
N TRP A 161 3.30 -5.09 -6.76
CA TRP A 161 4.38 -4.72 -7.67
C TRP A 161 4.72 -5.84 -8.66
N SER A 162 4.91 -7.05 -8.13
CA SER A 162 5.24 -8.23 -8.93
C SER A 162 4.14 -8.58 -9.93
N ARG A 163 2.88 -8.48 -9.52
CA ARG A 163 1.72 -8.68 -10.41
C ARG A 163 1.75 -7.70 -11.59
N ASN A 164 1.97 -6.41 -11.34
CA ASN A 164 1.99 -5.39 -12.39
C ASN A 164 3.19 -5.58 -13.33
N ARG A 165 4.37 -5.90 -12.79
CA ARG A 165 5.56 -6.24 -13.60
C ARG A 165 5.25 -7.40 -14.56
N LEU A 166 4.67 -8.48 -14.04
CA LEU A 166 4.36 -9.66 -14.83
C LEU A 166 3.33 -9.37 -15.94
N GLN A 167 2.33 -8.53 -15.68
CA GLN A 167 1.38 -8.11 -16.71
C GLN A 167 2.06 -7.32 -17.83
N GLN A 168 2.98 -6.42 -17.50
CA GLN A 168 3.74 -5.68 -18.51
C GLN A 168 4.65 -6.62 -19.32
N GLU A 169 5.36 -7.53 -18.67
CA GLU A 169 6.21 -8.54 -19.35
C GLU A 169 5.39 -9.43 -20.28
N ARG A 170 4.22 -9.91 -19.81
CA ARG A 170 3.28 -10.69 -20.62
C ARG A 170 2.81 -9.89 -21.85
N ALA A 171 2.42 -8.63 -21.66
CA ALA A 171 2.01 -7.76 -22.76
C ALA A 171 3.11 -7.61 -23.82
N ARG A 172 4.37 -7.39 -23.41
CA ARG A 172 5.52 -7.33 -24.34
C ARG A 172 5.68 -8.62 -25.14
N GLY A 173 5.56 -9.78 -24.50
CA GLY A 173 5.61 -11.07 -25.18
C GLY A 173 4.46 -11.27 -26.18
N LEU A 174 3.24 -10.85 -25.82
CA LEU A 174 2.07 -10.93 -26.70
C LEU A 174 2.19 -9.96 -27.90
N ILE A 175 2.75 -8.76 -27.68
CA ILE A 175 3.08 -7.80 -28.74
C ILE A 175 4.07 -8.41 -29.74
N SER A 176 5.13 -9.08 -29.28
CA SER A 176 6.07 -9.74 -30.20
C SER A 176 5.45 -10.86 -31.03
N GLN A 177 4.37 -11.47 -30.52
CA GLN A 177 3.59 -12.51 -31.21
C GLN A 177 2.45 -11.93 -32.05
N LYS A 178 2.30 -10.59 -32.11
CA LYS A 178 1.17 -9.90 -32.77
C LYS A 178 -0.20 -10.31 -32.23
N ARG A 179 -0.27 -10.76 -30.97
CA ARG A 179 -1.52 -11.13 -30.28
C ARG A 179 -2.13 -9.89 -29.62
N TRP A 180 -2.58 -8.95 -30.46
CA TRP A 180 -2.88 -7.58 -30.04
C TRP A 180 -3.99 -7.47 -29.00
N TRP A 181 -5.10 -8.19 -29.18
CA TRP A 181 -6.23 -8.14 -28.24
C TRP A 181 -5.87 -8.64 -26.84
N GLU A 182 -5.08 -9.71 -26.76
CA GLU A 182 -4.61 -10.24 -25.48
C GLU A 182 -3.54 -9.36 -24.85
N ALA A 183 -2.69 -8.73 -25.66
CA ALA A 183 -1.74 -7.74 -25.19
C ALA A 183 -2.47 -6.54 -24.55
N LEU A 184 -3.53 -6.05 -25.20
CA LEU A 184 -4.36 -4.97 -24.67
C LEU A 184 -5.03 -5.39 -23.35
N GLU A 185 -5.55 -6.62 -23.27
CA GLU A 185 -6.14 -7.14 -22.03
C GLU A 185 -5.10 -7.19 -20.89
N ALA A 186 -3.89 -7.67 -21.15
CA ALA A 186 -2.82 -7.70 -20.15
C ALA A 186 -2.43 -6.29 -19.68
N LEU A 187 -2.34 -5.32 -20.60
CA LEU A 187 -2.06 -3.91 -20.28
C LEU A 187 -3.19 -3.28 -19.45
N ASN A 188 -4.45 -3.57 -19.77
CA ASN A 188 -5.60 -3.07 -19.02
C ASN A 188 -5.70 -3.62 -17.58
N ARG A 189 -5.08 -4.77 -17.32
CA ARG A 189 -4.99 -5.36 -15.97
C ARG A 189 -3.90 -4.74 -15.09
N ILE A 190 -3.05 -3.86 -15.65
CA ILE A 190 -2.09 -3.08 -14.87
C ILE A 190 -2.88 -2.00 -14.11
N ASP A 191 -2.83 -2.04 -12.78
CA ASP A 191 -3.59 -1.15 -11.90
C ASP A 191 -2.72 -0.11 -11.19
N HIS A 192 -1.43 -0.39 -11.02
CA HIS A 192 -0.50 0.49 -10.30
C HIS A 192 -0.17 1.77 -11.10
N PRO A 193 -0.21 2.98 -10.48
CA PRO A 193 -0.02 4.26 -11.18
C PRO A 193 1.30 4.36 -11.96
N TRP A 194 2.43 4.06 -11.31
CA TRP A 194 3.73 4.05 -11.99
C TRP A 194 3.80 3.03 -13.14
N TRP A 195 3.36 1.79 -12.95
CA TRP A 195 3.37 0.80 -14.02
C TRP A 195 2.45 1.17 -15.19
N LYS A 196 1.31 1.82 -14.93
CA LYS A 196 0.46 2.39 -15.97
C LYS A 196 1.23 3.41 -16.80
N SER A 197 1.89 4.37 -16.14
CA SER A 197 2.67 5.39 -16.85
C SER A 197 3.80 4.79 -17.70
N GLN A 198 4.49 3.78 -17.17
CA GLN A 198 5.54 3.05 -17.90
C GLN A 198 5.01 2.23 -19.09
N SER A 199 3.71 1.91 -19.11
CA SER A 199 3.10 1.04 -20.12
C SER A 199 2.31 1.80 -21.19
N VAL A 200 2.15 3.13 -21.06
CA VAL A 200 1.39 3.96 -22.00
C VAL A 200 1.90 3.81 -23.44
N GLY A 201 3.22 3.71 -23.64
CA GLY A 201 3.80 3.51 -24.98
C GLY A 201 3.37 2.20 -25.62
N LEU A 202 3.38 1.11 -24.85
CA LEU A 202 2.92 -0.21 -25.30
C LEU A 202 1.41 -0.20 -25.61
N GLN A 203 0.63 0.48 -24.76
CA GLN A 203 -0.81 0.61 -24.95
C GLN A 203 -1.14 1.32 -26.26
N ARG A 204 -0.52 2.48 -26.51
CA ARG A 204 -0.70 3.22 -27.78
C ARG A 204 -0.29 2.38 -29.00
N GLN A 205 0.81 1.63 -28.91
CA GLN A 205 1.24 0.74 -29.98
C GLN A 205 0.17 -0.31 -30.30
N VAL A 206 -0.33 -1.01 -29.27
CA VAL A 206 -1.34 -2.07 -29.44
C VAL A 206 -2.65 -1.51 -29.97
N GLU A 207 -3.12 -0.38 -29.45
CA GLU A 207 -4.35 0.29 -29.90
C GLU A 207 -4.27 0.69 -31.38
N ASN A 208 -3.12 1.23 -31.82
CA ASN A 208 -2.88 1.60 -33.21
C ASN A 208 -2.90 0.38 -34.15
N GLU A 209 -2.25 -0.72 -33.76
CA GLU A 209 -2.24 -1.96 -34.56
C GLU A 209 -3.64 -2.57 -34.67
N ILE A 210 -4.40 -2.57 -33.58
CA ILE A 210 -5.81 -3.02 -33.58
C ILE A 210 -6.65 -2.14 -34.51
N ALA A 211 -6.50 -0.82 -34.45
CA ALA A 211 -7.22 0.10 -35.33
C ALA A 211 -6.86 -0.15 -36.81
N GLY A 212 -5.59 -0.36 -37.12
CA GLY A 212 -5.13 -0.69 -38.47
C GLY A 212 -5.68 -2.02 -38.99
N LEU A 213 -5.82 -3.03 -38.13
CA LEU A 213 -6.45 -4.31 -38.51
C LEU A 213 -7.94 -4.14 -38.81
N LYS A 214 -8.67 -3.38 -37.98
CA LYS A 214 -10.08 -3.07 -38.23
C LYS A 214 -10.30 -2.29 -39.52
N ALA A 215 -9.43 -1.32 -39.82
CA ALA A 215 -9.49 -0.56 -41.05
C ALA A 215 -9.29 -1.45 -42.29
N LYS A 216 -8.32 -2.37 -42.26
CA LYS A 216 -8.11 -3.36 -43.34
C LYS A 216 -9.28 -4.30 -43.52
N GLU A 217 -9.89 -4.76 -42.42
CA GLU A 217 -11.08 -5.60 -42.46
C GLU A 217 -12.26 -4.85 -43.08
N GLN A 218 -12.47 -3.58 -42.72
CA GLN A 218 -13.46 -2.70 -43.34
C GLN A 218 -13.18 -2.46 -44.83
N GLU A 219 -11.91 -2.26 -45.22
CA GLU A 219 -11.52 -2.14 -46.63
C GLU A 219 -11.81 -3.42 -47.43
N HIS A 220 -11.54 -4.60 -46.86
CA HIS A 220 -11.85 -5.89 -47.47
C HIS A 220 -13.37 -6.13 -47.60
N HIS A 221 -14.18 -5.68 -46.63
CA HIS A 221 -15.63 -5.69 -46.76
C HIS A 221 -16.17 -4.60 -47.69
N SER A 222 -15.40 -3.54 -47.96
CA SER A 222 -15.76 -2.48 -48.92
C SER A 222 -15.33 -2.77 -50.37
N HIS A 223 -14.56 -3.84 -50.60
CA HIS A 223 -14.19 -4.33 -51.93
C HIS A 223 -14.82 -5.68 -52.27
N GLY A 224 -16.09 -5.85 -51.90
CA GLY A 224 -17.01 -6.71 -52.63
C GLY A 224 -17.69 -5.94 -53.75
N ASP A 225 -16.96 -5.54 -54.80
CA ASP A 225 -17.55 -5.09 -56.07
C ASP A 225 -18.17 -6.28 -56.85
N ASN A 226 -18.66 -7.30 -56.14
CA ASN A 226 -19.73 -8.15 -56.63
C ASN A 226 -21.02 -7.34 -56.51
N ARG A 227 -21.21 -6.41 -57.43
CA ARG A 227 -22.55 -5.91 -57.74
C ARG A 227 -23.37 -7.07 -58.30
N LEU A 228 -23.86 -7.94 -57.40
CA LEU A 228 -24.95 -8.86 -57.68
C LEU A 228 -26.20 -8.07 -58.11
N SER A 229 -26.25 -6.77 -57.83
CA SER A 229 -27.24 -5.86 -58.37
C SER A 229 -26.59 -4.75 -59.20
N ASN A 230 -26.88 -4.70 -60.51
CA ASN A 230 -26.55 -3.54 -61.36
C ASN A 230 -27.71 -2.52 -61.39
N VAL A 231 -28.82 -2.82 -60.69
CA VAL A 231 -29.94 -1.91 -60.46
C VAL A 231 -29.61 -1.01 -59.26
N PRO A 232 -29.81 0.32 -59.35
CA PRO A 232 -29.61 1.23 -58.21
C PRO A 232 -30.43 0.78 -56.99
N MET A 233 -29.77 0.64 -55.83
CA MET A 233 -30.41 0.13 -54.61
C MET A 233 -31.62 0.96 -54.17
N ALA A 234 -31.56 2.29 -54.29
CA ALA A 234 -32.67 3.16 -53.93
C ALA A 234 -33.95 2.90 -54.76
N ASP A 235 -33.80 2.56 -56.04
CA ASP A 235 -34.93 2.24 -56.92
C ASP A 235 -35.52 0.87 -56.56
N LEU A 236 -34.65 -0.09 -56.25
CA LEU A 236 -35.03 -1.45 -55.82
C LEU A 236 -35.77 -1.41 -54.49
N ASP A 237 -35.21 -0.77 -53.47
CA ASP A 237 -35.80 -0.65 -52.14
C ASP A 237 -37.15 0.06 -52.19
N GLY A 238 -37.26 1.14 -52.99
CA GLY A 238 -38.52 1.84 -53.20
C GLY A 238 -39.58 0.96 -53.86
N ALA A 239 -39.21 0.09 -54.80
CA ALA A 239 -40.12 -0.85 -55.44
C ALA A 239 -40.52 -2.02 -54.51
N VAL A 240 -39.59 -2.53 -53.72
CA VAL A 240 -39.84 -3.55 -52.70
C VAL A 240 -40.84 -3.04 -51.67
N GLN A 241 -40.61 -1.83 -51.13
CA GLN A 241 -41.50 -1.27 -50.12
C GLN A 241 -42.92 -1.05 -50.65
N ARG A 242 -43.08 -0.63 -51.91
CA ARG A 242 -44.40 -0.53 -52.55
C ARG A 242 -45.10 -1.89 -52.63
N ASN A 243 -44.37 -2.95 -52.97
CA ASN A 243 -44.89 -4.30 -53.08
C ASN A 243 -45.26 -4.89 -51.70
N ILE A 244 -44.48 -4.60 -50.65
CA ILE A 244 -44.81 -4.99 -49.26
C ILE A 244 -46.09 -4.29 -48.78
N VAL A 245 -46.24 -2.99 -49.08
CA VAL A 245 -47.47 -2.24 -48.75
C VAL A 245 -48.70 -2.82 -49.46
N LEU A 246 -48.52 -3.45 -50.62
CA LEU A 246 -49.56 -4.17 -51.36
C LEU A 246 -49.85 -5.58 -50.81
N GLY A 247 -49.21 -5.97 -49.70
CA GLY A 247 -49.44 -7.23 -48.99
C GLY A 247 -48.61 -8.40 -49.48
N LEU A 248 -47.56 -8.16 -50.26
CA LEU A 248 -46.61 -9.21 -50.67
C LEU A 248 -45.61 -9.49 -49.54
N ASP A 249 -45.23 -10.75 -49.37
CA ASP A 249 -44.12 -11.12 -48.47
C ASP A 249 -42.78 -10.61 -49.02
N ASP A 250 -41.79 -10.45 -48.15
CA ASP A 250 -40.50 -9.83 -48.45
C ASP A 250 -39.80 -10.45 -49.69
N TRP A 251 -39.89 -11.77 -49.86
CA TRP A 251 -39.26 -12.47 -50.98
C TRP A 251 -40.03 -12.23 -52.29
N THR A 252 -41.35 -12.38 -52.26
CA THR A 252 -42.19 -12.10 -53.44
C THR A 252 -42.12 -10.62 -53.83
N ALA A 253 -42.05 -9.72 -52.86
CA ALA A 253 -41.89 -8.29 -53.07
C ALA A 253 -40.56 -7.95 -53.74
N PHE A 254 -39.45 -8.57 -53.30
CA PHE A 254 -38.12 -8.45 -53.87
C PHE A 254 -38.03 -8.96 -55.30
N THR A 255 -38.46 -10.21 -55.55
CA THR A 255 -38.41 -10.80 -56.90
C THR A 255 -39.31 -10.06 -57.89
N THR A 256 -40.46 -9.55 -57.43
CA THR A 256 -41.38 -8.74 -58.24
C THR A 256 -40.80 -7.35 -58.53
N ALA A 257 -40.20 -6.69 -57.54
CA ALA A 257 -39.53 -5.40 -57.71
C ALA A 257 -38.37 -5.50 -58.71
N CYS A 258 -37.56 -6.57 -58.61
CA CYS A 258 -36.48 -6.81 -59.55
C CYS A 258 -36.98 -6.93 -61.00
N ARG A 259 -38.07 -7.69 -61.21
CA ARG A 259 -38.71 -7.83 -62.53
C ARG A 259 -39.32 -6.52 -63.03
N GLN A 260 -39.97 -5.75 -62.17
CA GLN A 260 -40.53 -4.43 -62.51
C GLN A 260 -39.45 -3.45 -62.97
N LEU A 261 -38.25 -3.55 -62.40
CA LEU A 261 -37.10 -2.74 -62.76
C LEU A 261 -36.31 -3.32 -63.95
N GLY A 262 -36.84 -4.35 -64.63
CA GLY A 262 -36.26 -4.96 -65.82
C GLY A 262 -35.10 -5.92 -65.55
N GLY A 263 -34.88 -6.31 -64.29
CA GLY A 263 -33.84 -7.24 -63.89
C GLY A 263 -34.33 -8.67 -63.69
N LYS A 264 -33.37 -9.58 -63.52
CA LYS A 264 -33.54 -10.96 -63.10
C LYS A 264 -32.83 -11.16 -61.77
N VAL A 265 -33.42 -12.00 -60.93
CA VAL A 265 -32.85 -12.37 -59.64
C VAL A 265 -31.70 -13.33 -59.87
N VAL A 266 -30.54 -13.04 -59.27
CA VAL A 266 -29.33 -13.86 -59.36
C VAL A 266 -28.94 -14.26 -57.94
N GLU A 267 -28.73 -15.55 -57.73
CA GLU A 267 -28.28 -16.12 -56.46
C GLU A 267 -26.77 -16.38 -56.53
N ALA A 268 -26.02 -15.88 -55.55
CA ALA A 268 -24.60 -16.13 -55.41
C ALA A 268 -24.26 -16.48 -53.95
N GLY A 269 -24.44 -17.76 -53.61
CA GLY A 269 -24.17 -18.25 -52.26
C GLY A 269 -25.25 -17.77 -51.27
N PRO A 270 -24.90 -17.23 -50.10
CA PRO A 270 -25.87 -16.73 -49.12
C PRO A 270 -26.53 -15.40 -49.50
N GLU A 271 -26.14 -14.79 -50.62
CA GLU A 271 -26.65 -13.48 -51.07
C GLU A 271 -27.46 -13.58 -52.37
N THR A 272 -28.54 -12.79 -52.45
CA THR A 272 -29.41 -12.66 -53.62
C THR A 272 -29.40 -11.22 -54.12
N GLY A 273 -29.20 -11.00 -55.43
CA GLY A 273 -29.21 -9.68 -56.07
C GLY A 273 -30.10 -9.58 -57.31
N CYS A 274 -30.24 -8.37 -57.86
CA CYS A 274 -31.06 -8.07 -59.04
C CYS A 274 -30.22 -7.53 -60.22
N GLN A 275 -30.07 -8.29 -61.30
CA GLN A 275 -29.27 -7.89 -62.48
C GLN A 275 -30.14 -7.70 -63.72
N ARG A 276 -30.00 -6.57 -64.42
CA ARG A 276 -30.42 -6.39 -65.81
C ARG A 276 -29.47 -7.10 -66.77
#